data_AF-A0AA44Z664-F1
#
_entry.id   AF-A0AA44Z664-F1
#
_cell.length_a   1.000
_cell.length_b   1.000
_cell.length_c   1.000
_cell.angle_alpha   90.00
_cell.angle_beta   90.00
_cell.angle_gamma   90.00
#
_symmetry.space_group_name_H-M   'P 1'
#
loop_
_entity.id
_entity.type
_entity.pdbx_description
1 polymer ?
#
loop_
_entity_poly.entity_id
_entity_poly.type
_entity_poly.pdbx_seq_one_letter_code
_entity_poly.pdbx_strand_id
1 'polypeptide(L)'
;MDIALFPGQSRRQWADTMINLEARKLVNTANTVAAMHLSDSLTRLKFVDEIRQVVMQQFDVARRARSDEECIACLKNLRAENEFLLEQSRMLKTALLQIV
;
A
#
# COMPACT_ATOMS: atom_id res chain seq x y z
N MET A 1 2.44 -9.71 -16.74
CA MET A 1 1.27 -8.87 -16.39
C MET A 1 0.88 -8.19 -17.68
N ASP A 2 -0.27 -8.53 -18.27
CA ASP A 2 -0.77 -7.84 -19.46
C ASP A 2 -1.31 -6.47 -19.04
N ILE A 3 -0.70 -5.42 -19.57
CA ILE A 3 -1.12 -4.04 -19.34
C ILE A 3 -2.23 -3.74 -20.36
N ALA A 4 -3.48 -3.82 -19.93
CA ALA A 4 -4.60 -3.29 -20.72
C ALA A 4 -4.55 -1.76 -20.68
N LEU A 5 -3.84 -1.16 -21.64
CA LEU A 5 -3.86 0.29 -21.87
C LEU A 5 -5.14 0.66 -22.60
N PHE A 6 -5.81 1.72 -22.16
CA PHE A 6 -6.85 2.33 -22.97
C PHE A 6 -6.22 2.92 -24.25
N PRO A 7 -6.94 2.93 -25.39
CA PRO A 7 -6.44 3.56 -26.61
C PRO A 7 -6.03 5.02 -26.34
N GLY A 8 -4.76 5.35 -26.57
CA GLY A 8 -4.20 6.69 -26.35
C GLY A 8 -3.60 6.95 -24.96
N GLN A 9 -3.67 6.01 -24.01
CA GLN A 9 -3.04 6.17 -22.70
C GLN A 9 -1.55 5.80 -22.75
N SER A 10 -0.68 6.71 -22.32
CA SER A 10 0.75 6.40 -22.15
C SER A 10 0.95 5.41 -21.00
N ARG A 11 1.91 4.48 -21.13
CA ARG A 11 2.33 3.56 -20.06
C ARG A 11 2.64 4.29 -18.76
N ARG A 12 3.21 5.49 -18.86
CA ARG A 12 3.49 6.36 -17.72
C ARG A 12 2.22 6.79 -16.98
N GLN A 13 1.23 7.28 -17.71
CA GLN A 13 -0.05 7.72 -17.14
C GLN A 13 -0.81 6.54 -16.51
N TRP A 14 -0.74 5.36 -17.13
CA TRP A 14 -1.29 4.13 -16.57
C TRP A 14 -0.60 3.78 -15.25
N ALA A 15 0.73 3.81 -15.21
CA ALA A 15 1.48 3.49 -14.01
C ALA A 15 1.19 4.48 -12.88
N ASP A 16 1.16 5.79 -13.16
CA ASP A 16 0.80 6.81 -12.16
C ASP A 16 -0.63 6.59 -11.61
N THR A 17 -1.57 6.20 -12.46
CA THR A 17 -2.95 5.86 -12.03
C THR A 17 -2.96 4.64 -11.12
N MET A 18 -2.23 3.58 -11.49
CA MET A 18 -2.17 2.35 -10.70
C MET A 18 -1.46 2.54 -9.36
N ILE A 19 -0.38 3.34 -9.32
CA ILE A 19 0.32 3.69 -8.09
C ILE A 19 -0.62 4.41 -7.12
N ASN A 20 -1.40 5.38 -7.64
CA ASN A 20 -2.40 6.09 -6.83
C ASN A 20 -3.47 5.14 -6.27
N LEU A 21 -3.93 4.17 -7.06
CA LEU A 21 -4.91 3.18 -6.62
C LEU A 21 -4.35 2.30 -5.49
N GLU A 22 -3.16 1.74 -5.66
CA GLU A 22 -2.54 0.88 -4.65
C GLU A 22 -2.18 1.65 -3.37
N ALA A 23 -1.75 2.91 -3.48
CA ALA A 23 -1.51 3.77 -2.34
C ALA A 23 -2.78 3.98 -1.50
N ARG A 24 -3.91 4.28 -2.15
CA ARG A 24 -5.22 4.42 -1.48
C ARG A 24 -5.64 3.11 -0.82
N LYS A 25 -5.45 1.99 -1.51
CA LYS A 25 -5.76 0.65 -0.99
C LYS A 25 -4.95 0.36 0.27
N LEU A 26 -3.64 0.61 0.25
CA LEU A 26 -2.75 0.41 1.40
C LEU A 26 -3.17 1.25 2.61
N VAL A 27 -3.48 2.53 2.42
CA VAL A 27 -3.95 3.41 3.52
C VAL A 27 -5.30 2.92 4.08
N ASN A 28 -6.22 2.47 3.24
CA ASN A 28 -7.51 1.93 3.71
C ASN A 28 -7.33 0.62 4.51
N THR A 29 -6.45 -0.26 4.03
CA THR A 29 -6.06 -1.46 4.78
C THR A 29 -5.46 -1.07 6.13
N ALA A 30 -4.54 -0.11 6.17
CA ALA A 30 -3.91 0.35 7.40
C ALA A 30 -4.91 0.88 8.42
N ASN A 31 -5.85 1.72 8.00
CA ASN A 31 -6.93 2.19 8.89
C ASN A 31 -7.74 1.02 9.46
N THR A 32 -8.05 0.02 8.62
CA THR A 32 -8.83 -1.16 9.02
C THR A 32 -8.06 -2.02 10.03
N VAL A 33 -6.79 -2.32 9.74
CA VAL A 33 -5.91 -3.12 10.62
C VAL A 33 -5.67 -2.39 11.93
N ALA A 34 -5.42 -1.09 11.90
CA ALA A 34 -5.26 -0.26 13.10
C ALA A 34 -6.51 -0.30 13.98
N ALA A 35 -7.70 -0.16 13.40
CA ALA A 35 -8.95 -0.22 14.15
C ALA A 35 -9.23 -1.60 14.76
N MET A 36 -8.76 -2.67 14.12
CA MET A 36 -8.94 -4.05 14.62
C MET A 36 -7.99 -4.41 15.76
N HIS A 37 -6.73 -3.94 15.70
CA HIS A 37 -5.66 -4.48 16.55
C HIS A 37 -5.08 -3.49 17.57
N LEU A 38 -5.31 -2.19 17.39
CA LEU A 38 -4.74 -1.15 18.24
C LEU A 38 -5.86 -0.44 19.01
N SER A 39 -5.87 -0.59 20.34
CA SER A 39 -6.91 -0.01 21.19
C SER A 39 -6.72 1.49 21.42
N ASP A 40 -5.48 1.96 21.51
CA ASP A 40 -5.15 3.36 21.78
C ASP A 40 -5.24 4.23 20.50
N SER A 41 -5.94 5.35 20.58
CA SER A 41 -6.19 6.26 19.46
C SER A 41 -4.92 6.95 18.97
N LEU A 42 -4.01 7.34 19.87
CA LEU A 42 -2.76 8.00 19.47
C LEU A 42 -1.85 7.01 18.73
N THR A 43 -1.79 5.77 19.19
CA THR A 43 -1.04 4.68 18.56
C THR A 43 -1.60 4.34 17.18
N ARG A 44 -2.93 4.29 17.03
CA ARG A 44 -3.58 4.15 15.71
C ARG A 44 -3.18 5.27 14.75
N LEU A 45 -3.19 6.52 15.21
CA LEU A 45 -2.82 7.66 14.38
C LEU A 45 -1.35 7.59 13.93
N LYS A 46 -0.43 7.27 14.85
CA LYS A 46 1.00 7.10 14.54
C LYS A 46 1.23 5.99 13.51
N PHE A 47 0.61 4.84 13.72
CA PHE A 47 0.72 3.72 12.78
C PHE A 47 0.24 4.09 11.37
N VAL A 48 -0.93 4.74 11.25
CA VAL A 48 -1.42 5.16 9.93
C VAL A 48 -0.53 6.25 9.33
N ASP A 49 0.07 7.12 10.14
CA ASP A 49 1.04 8.12 9.66
C ASP A 49 2.30 7.48 9.08
N GLU A 50 2.87 6.46 9.74
CA GLU A 50 4.02 5.71 9.23
C GLU A 50 3.71 5.07 7.86
N ILE A 51 2.51 4.51 7.67
CA ILE A 51 2.08 3.98 6.37
C ILE A 51 1.96 5.10 5.33
N ARG A 52 1.46 6.28 5.71
CA ARG A 52 1.43 7.44 4.78
C ARG A 52 2.84 7.88 4.39
N GLN A 53 3.80 7.83 5.30
CA GLN A 53 5.20 8.14 4.99
C GLN A 53 5.79 7.15 3.98
N VAL A 54 5.52 5.84 4.13
CA VAL A 54 5.92 4.83 3.13
C VAL A 54 5.30 5.14 1.76
N VAL A 55 4.01 5.47 1.72
CA VAL A 55 3.32 5.86 0.49
C VAL A 55 3.97 7.10 -0.15
N MET A 56 4.29 8.13 0.64
CA MET A 56 4.96 9.34 0.15
C MET A 56 6.34 9.03 -0.43
N GLN A 57 7.13 8.17 0.22
CA GLN A 57 8.42 7.73 -0.31
C GLN A 57 8.28 7.03 -1.66
N GLN A 58 7.29 6.15 -1.81
CA GLN A 58 7.02 5.49 -3.09
C GLN A 58 6.59 6.50 -4.17
N PHE A 59 5.75 7.49 -3.83
CA PHE A 59 5.41 8.57 -4.77
C PHE A 59 6.62 9.39 -5.21
N ASP A 60 7.56 9.68 -4.31
CA ASP A 60 8.79 10.39 -4.65
C ASP A 60 9.69 9.58 -5.59
N VAL A 61 9.79 8.26 -5.35
CA VAL A 61 10.47 7.34 -6.27
C VAL A 61 9.80 7.35 -7.64
N ALA A 62 8.48 7.18 -7.69
CA ALA A 62 7.72 7.21 -8.93
C ALA A 62 7.90 8.54 -9.67
N ARG A 63 7.85 9.68 -8.97
CA ARG A 63 8.04 11.00 -9.59
C ARG A 63 9.41 11.17 -10.22
N ARG A 64 10.45 10.60 -9.62
CA ARG A 64 11.83 10.65 -10.12
C ARG A 64 12.14 9.58 -11.15
N ALA A 65 11.26 8.61 -11.33
CA ALA A 65 11.46 7.48 -12.21
C ALA A 65 11.63 7.93 -13.67
N ARG A 66 12.69 7.44 -14.32
CA ARG A 66 13.01 7.71 -15.73
C ARG A 66 12.60 6.58 -16.66
N SER A 67 12.16 5.45 -16.11
CA SER A 67 11.70 4.29 -16.88
C SER A 67 10.37 3.74 -16.38
N ASP A 68 9.71 2.97 -17.25
CA ASP A 68 8.49 2.26 -16.90
C ASP A 68 8.77 1.19 -15.83
N GLU A 69 9.96 0.57 -15.85
CA GLU A 69 10.36 -0.44 -14.87
C GLU A 69 10.44 0.14 -13.44
N GLU A 70 10.96 1.35 -13.28
CA GLU A 70 11.03 2.02 -11.98
C GLU A 70 9.62 2.36 -11.45
N CYS A 71 8.71 2.79 -12.31
CA CYS A 71 7.29 2.97 -11.94
C CYS A 71 6.62 1.65 -11.57
N ILE A 72 6.89 0.57 -12.31
CA ILE A 72 6.36 -0.77 -12.02
C ILE A 72 6.94 -1.30 -10.70
N ALA A 73 8.20 -1.01 -10.38
CA ALA A 73 8.81 -1.36 -9.10
C ALA A 73 8.10 -0.66 -7.92
N CYS A 74 7.84 0.64 -8.04
CA CYS A 74 7.03 1.39 -7.08
C CYS A 74 5.65 0.73 -6.86
N LEU A 75 4.96 0.36 -7.95
CA LEU A 75 3.67 -0.32 -7.87
C LEU A 75 3.77 -1.66 -7.12
N LYS A 76 4.81 -2.46 -7.40
CA LYS A 76 5.03 -3.75 -6.73
C LYS A 76 5.32 -3.57 -5.25
N ASN A 77 6.09 -2.56 -4.85
CA ASN A 77 6.39 -2.28 -3.46
C ASN A 77 5.13 -1.94 -2.67
N LEU A 78 4.26 -1.09 -3.20
CA LEU A 78 2.97 -0.76 -2.55
C LEU A 78 2.07 -1.98 -2.37
N ARG A 79 2.05 -2.89 -3.37
CA ARG A 79 1.30 -4.14 -3.27
C ARG A 79 1.88 -5.08 -2.21
N ALA A 80 3.19 -5.27 -2.22
CA ALA A 80 3.88 -6.11 -1.25
C ALA A 80 3.65 -5.60 0.17
N GLU A 81 3.76 -4.29 0.40
CA GLU A 81 3.49 -3.69 1.71
C GLU A 81 2.05 -3.96 2.19
N ASN A 82 1.09 -3.87 1.28
CA ASN A 82 -0.31 -4.16 1.61
C ASN A 82 -0.54 -5.65 1.92
N GLU A 83 0.10 -6.55 1.18
CA GLU A 83 0.06 -8.00 1.43
C GLU A 83 0.70 -8.35 2.78
N PHE A 84 1.87 -7.78 3.09
CA PHE A 84 2.53 -7.96 4.38
C PHE A 84 1.66 -7.46 5.53
N LEU A 85 0.98 -6.32 5.36
CA LEU A 85 0.10 -5.78 6.39
C LEU A 85 -1.14 -6.65 6.63
N LEU A 86 -1.73 -7.19 5.57
CA LEU A 86 -2.84 -8.14 5.67
C LEU A 86 -2.41 -9.45 6.34
N GLU A 87 -1.23 -9.97 6.00
CA GLU A 87 -0.72 -11.20 6.60
C GLU A 87 -0.43 -11.01 8.09
N GLN A 88 0.22 -9.90 8.49
CA GLN A 88 0.41 -9.56 9.90
C GLN A 88 -0.93 -9.47 10.66
N SER A 89 -1.94 -8.84 10.06
CA SER A 89 -3.29 -8.78 10.62
C SER A 89 -3.91 -10.17 10.81
N ARG A 90 -3.74 -11.07 9.84
CA ARG A 90 -4.24 -12.46 9.90
C ARG A 90 -3.52 -13.27 10.99
N MET A 91 -2.21 -13.11 11.12
CA MET A 91 -1.42 -13.76 12.16
C MET A 91 -1.87 -13.34 13.56
N LEU A 92 -2.07 -12.03 13.77
CA LEU A 92 -2.57 -11.49 15.04
C LEU A 92 -3.97 -12.02 15.39
N LYS A 93 -4.89 -12.11 14.41
CA LYS A 93 -6.22 -12.71 14.63
C LYS A 93 -6.13 -14.18 15.03
N THR A 94 -5.31 -14.95 14.34
CA THR A 94 -5.13 -16.39 14.64
C THR A 94 -4.52 -16.59 16.02
N ALA A 95 -3.52 -15.79 16.38
CA ALA A 95 -2.88 -15.85 17.69
C ALA A 95 -3.87 -15.52 18.83
N LEU A 96 -4.70 -14.49 18.66
CA LEU A 96 -5.74 -14.14 19.65
C LEU A 96 -6.79 -15.25 19.82
N LEU A 97 -7.17 -15.93 18.73
CA LEU A 97 -8.14 -17.04 18.78
C LEU A 97 -7.60 -18.30 19.48
N GLN A 98 -6.28 -18.49 19.55
CA GLN A 98 -5.66 -19.64 20.24
C GLN A 98 -5.51 -19.42 21.75
N ILE A 99 -5.74 -18.20 22.24
CA ILE A 99 -5.62 -17.84 23.66
C ILE A 99 -6.99 -17.90 24.38
N VAL A 100 -8.09 -18.08 23.64
CA VAL A 100 -9.47 -18.24 24.15
C VAL A 100 -9.84 -19.71 24.19
#